data_AF-A0A7W8D5Z4-F1
#
_entry.id   AF-A0A7W8D5Z4-F1
#
_cell.length_a   1.000
_cell.length_b   1.000
_cell.length_c   1.000
_cell.angle_alpha   90.00
_cell.angle_beta   90.00
_cell.angle_gamma   90.00
#
_symmetry.space_group_name_H-M   'P 1'
#
loop_
_entity.id
_entity.type
_entity.pdbx_description
1 polymer ?
#
loop_
_entity_poly.entity_id
_entity_poly.type
_entity_poly.pdbx_seq_one_letter_code
_entity_poly.pdbx_strand_id
1 'polypeptide(L)'
;MRDAAGNVKGQGNLSLAVDDLARIGQMGFDRGRHGGERVIGGDWIDATLAPTVPIGDTDPFADRYGRFWYGTTHPSRGQEVHVAFASGNGGNKIYVIPARHMVVAITSRAYGRGYGQRRSQDILRALLAVA
;
A
#
# COMPACT_ATOMS: atom_id res chain seq x y z
N MET A 1 8.49 18.75 6.24
CA MET A 1 9.25 18.96 7.50
C MET A 1 10.68 18.50 7.26
N ARG A 2 11.69 19.32 7.59
CA ARG A 2 13.12 19.00 7.39
C ARG A 2 13.77 18.64 8.73
N ASP A 3 14.89 17.94 8.73
CA ASP A 3 15.73 17.77 9.93
C ASP A 3 16.51 19.07 10.26
N ALA A 4 17.32 19.05 11.33
CA ALA A 4 18.11 20.21 11.74
C ALA A 4 19.16 20.64 10.71
N ALA A 5 19.57 19.74 9.81
CA ALA A 5 20.49 20.01 8.71
C ALA A 5 19.76 20.43 7.42
N GLY A 6 18.42 20.50 7.44
CA GLY A 6 17.62 20.88 6.28
C GLY A 6 17.28 19.73 5.34
N ASN A 7 17.52 18.47 5.68
CA ASN A 7 17.19 17.33 4.82
C ASN A 7 15.70 16.99 4.88
N VAL A 8 15.13 16.57 3.75
CA VAL A 8 13.77 16.02 3.72
C VAL A 8 13.77 14.65 4.38
N LYS A 9 12.81 14.41 5.27
CA LYS A 9 12.59 13.12 5.90
C LYS A 9 11.82 12.20 4.94
N GLY A 10 12.49 11.22 4.35
CA GLY A 10 11.89 10.31 3.36
C GLY A 10 11.07 9.16 3.94
N GLN A 11 11.25 8.85 5.23
CA GLN A 11 10.58 7.75 5.93
C GLN A 11 9.13 8.09 6.37
N GLY A 12 8.71 9.34 6.25
CA GLY A 12 7.40 9.82 6.69
C GLY A 12 7.27 11.33 6.55
N ASN A 13 6.08 11.88 6.82
CA ASN A 13 5.73 13.31 6.68
C ASN A 13 5.52 13.82 5.24
N LEU A 14 5.43 12.93 4.26
CA LEU A 14 4.83 13.24 2.97
C LEU A 14 3.33 13.49 3.18
N SER A 15 2.82 14.62 2.68
CA SER A 15 1.40 14.96 2.71
C SER A 15 0.93 15.16 1.28
N LEU A 16 -0.05 14.37 0.88
CA LEU A 16 -0.64 14.34 -0.45
C LEU A 16 -2.16 14.25 -0.31
N ALA A 17 -2.89 14.69 -1.33
CA ALA A 17 -4.31 14.38 -1.44
C ALA A 17 -4.50 12.86 -1.63
N VAL A 18 -5.68 12.36 -1.27
CA VAL A 18 -5.99 10.92 -1.42
C VAL A 18 -5.89 10.49 -2.89
N ASP A 19 -6.30 11.35 -3.83
CA ASP A 19 -6.20 11.09 -5.27
C ASP A 19 -4.75 10.97 -5.75
N ASP A 20 -3.83 11.74 -5.17
CA ASP A 20 -2.41 11.66 -5.49
C ASP A 20 -1.78 10.38 -4.95
N LEU A 21 -2.18 9.92 -3.76
CA LEU A 21 -1.80 8.60 -3.26
C LEU A 21 -2.35 7.49 -4.14
N ALA A 22 -3.58 7.63 -4.63
CA ALA A 22 -4.18 6.67 -5.57
C ALA A 22 -3.40 6.64 -6.89
N ARG A 23 -2.91 7.79 -7.40
CA ARG A 23 -2.03 7.84 -8.59
C ARG A 23 -0.72 7.09 -8.39
N ILE A 24 -0.12 7.12 -7.19
CA ILE A 24 1.07 6.30 -6.87
C ILE A 24 0.72 4.81 -6.93
N GLY A 25 -0.41 4.41 -6.33
CA GLY A 25 -0.89 3.03 -6.42
C GLY A 25 -1.19 2.60 -7.86
N GLN A 26 -1.80 3.48 -8.65
CA GLN A 26 -2.09 3.26 -10.07
C GLN A 26 -0.81 3.10 -10.89
N MET A 27 0.22 3.91 -10.63
CA MET A 27 1.53 3.75 -11.27
C MET A 27 2.16 2.39 -10.91
N GLY A 28 1.99 1.93 -9.67
CA GLY A 28 2.38 0.57 -9.26
C GLY A 28 1.61 -0.51 -10.02
N PHE A 29 0.30 -0.37 -10.15
CA PHE A 29 -0.57 -1.26 -10.93
C PHE A 29 -0.18 -1.30 -12.41
N ASP A 30 0.08 -0.13 -13.02
CA ASP A 30 0.44 0.05 -14.42
C ASP A 30 1.93 -0.19 -14.70
N ARG A 31 2.62 -0.90 -13.80
CA ARG A 31 4.04 -1.28 -13.92
C ARG A 31 4.93 -0.08 -14.27
N GLY A 32 4.76 1.02 -13.54
CA GLY A 32 5.60 2.21 -13.60
C GLY A 32 5.17 3.25 -14.63
N ARG A 33 3.99 3.09 -15.25
CA ARG A 33 3.45 4.06 -16.22
C ARG A 33 2.51 5.07 -15.56
N HIS A 34 2.53 6.29 -16.08
CA HIS A 34 1.59 7.35 -15.75
C HIS A 34 1.35 8.21 -16.99
N GLY A 35 0.10 8.49 -17.34
CA GLY A 35 -0.22 9.32 -18.51
C GLY A 35 0.29 8.75 -19.85
N GLY A 36 0.44 7.43 -19.96
CA GLY A 36 1.01 6.78 -21.16
C GLY A 36 2.54 6.70 -21.17
N GLU A 37 3.23 7.46 -20.34
CA GLU A 37 4.70 7.49 -20.24
C GLU A 37 5.22 6.54 -19.16
N ARG A 38 6.43 6.02 -19.34
CA ARG A 38 7.11 5.19 -18.35
C ARG A 38 7.96 6.08 -17.45
N VAL A 39 7.53 6.26 -16.21
CA VAL A 39 8.27 7.02 -15.19
C VAL A 39 9.28 6.12 -14.46
N ILE A 40 8.89 4.87 -14.21
CA ILE A 40 9.71 3.85 -13.53
C ILE A 40 9.74 2.56 -14.36
N GLY A 41 10.89 1.87 -14.37
CA GLY A 41 11.03 0.57 -15.04
C GLY A 41 10.03 -0.47 -14.51
N GLY A 42 9.39 -1.22 -15.41
CA GLY A 42 8.37 -2.23 -15.03
C GLY A 42 8.94 -3.29 -14.10
N ASP A 43 10.10 -3.85 -14.44
CA ASP A 43 10.78 -4.87 -13.62
C ASP A 43 11.14 -4.35 -12.23
N TRP A 44 11.42 -3.04 -12.10
CA TRP A 44 11.66 -2.41 -10.81
C TRP A 44 10.39 -2.35 -9.96
N ILE A 45 9.24 -2.02 -10.57
CA ILE A 45 7.94 -2.03 -9.89
C ILE A 45 7.56 -3.44 -9.48
N ASP A 46 7.71 -4.43 -10.36
CA ASP A 46 7.38 -5.82 -10.05
C ASP A 46 8.21 -6.32 -8.86
N ALA A 47 9.52 -6.05 -8.88
CA ALA A 47 10.40 -6.41 -7.77
C ALA A 47 10.13 -5.58 -6.49
N THR A 48 9.56 -4.39 -6.60
CA THR A 48 9.14 -3.56 -5.47
C THR A 48 7.87 -4.08 -4.81
N LEU A 49 6.90 -4.55 -5.60
CA LEU A 49 5.64 -5.09 -5.09
C LEU A 49 5.71 -6.58 -4.75
N ALA A 50 6.81 -7.26 -5.10
CA ALA A 50 7.02 -8.66 -4.78
C ALA A 50 7.12 -8.90 -3.26
N PRO A 51 6.36 -9.85 -2.70
CA PRO A 51 6.38 -10.14 -1.28
C PRO A 51 7.58 -11.04 -0.92
N THR A 52 8.73 -10.44 -0.61
CA THR A 52 10.01 -11.18 -0.49
C THR A 52 10.25 -11.88 0.85
N VAL A 53 10.07 -11.19 1.98
CA VAL A 53 10.45 -11.66 3.33
C VAL A 53 9.19 -11.98 4.13
N PRO A 54 9.04 -13.19 4.70
CA PRO A 54 7.92 -13.50 5.59
C PRO A 54 8.01 -12.71 6.89
N ILE A 55 6.91 -12.08 7.30
CA ILE A 55 6.83 -11.29 8.54
C ILE A 55 5.55 -11.56 9.36
N GLY A 56 4.68 -12.47 8.90
CA GLY A 56 3.37 -12.75 9.51
C GLY A 56 3.40 -13.16 10.98
N ASP A 57 4.52 -13.73 11.46
CA ASP A 57 4.71 -14.06 12.88
C ASP A 57 4.89 -12.81 13.77
N THR A 58 5.18 -11.66 13.17
CA THR A 58 5.53 -10.41 13.87
C THR A 58 4.68 -9.21 13.47
N ASP A 59 3.96 -9.26 12.35
CA ASP A 59 3.05 -8.22 11.89
C ASP A 59 1.62 -8.78 11.77
N PRO A 60 0.64 -8.25 12.54
CA PRO A 60 -0.73 -8.77 12.52
C PRO A 60 -1.54 -8.39 11.27
N PHE A 61 -1.01 -7.57 10.37
CA PHE A 61 -1.69 -7.06 9.19
C PHE A 61 -0.99 -7.38 7.87
N ALA A 62 0.19 -8.01 7.91
CA ALA A 62 1.00 -8.33 6.75
C ALA A 62 1.61 -9.72 6.86
N ASP A 63 1.58 -10.49 5.78
CA ASP A 63 2.21 -11.81 5.72
C ASP A 63 3.68 -11.69 5.31
N ARG A 64 3.99 -10.69 4.46
CA ARG A 64 5.29 -10.51 3.81
C ARG A 64 5.68 -9.04 3.64
N TYR A 65 6.95 -8.79 3.39
CA TYR A 65 7.51 -7.46 3.12
C TYR A 65 8.57 -7.51 2.02
N GLY A 66 8.66 -6.45 1.22
CA GLY A 66 9.67 -6.25 0.18
C GLY A 66 9.78 -4.79 -0.23
N ARG A 67 11.01 -4.27 -0.31
CA ARG A 67 11.34 -2.91 -0.78
C ARG A 67 10.35 -1.80 -0.36
N PHE A 68 10.08 -1.66 0.94
CA PHE A 68 9.15 -0.67 1.51
C PHE A 68 7.64 -0.92 1.29
N TRP A 69 7.28 -2.06 0.72
CA TRP A 69 5.91 -2.53 0.56
C TRP A 69 5.66 -3.80 1.39
N TYR A 70 4.44 -3.92 1.87
CA TYR A 70 3.92 -5.07 2.58
C TYR A 70 3.10 -5.93 1.60
N GLY A 71 2.97 -7.21 1.90
CA GLY A 71 2.13 -8.15 1.17
C GLY A 71 1.21 -8.89 2.13
N THR A 72 -0.05 -9.09 1.74
CA THR A 72 -0.98 -9.98 2.45
C THR A 72 -1.90 -10.70 1.48
N THR A 73 -2.42 -11.85 1.90
CA THR A 73 -3.44 -12.61 1.15
C THR A 73 -4.77 -12.56 1.90
N HIS A 74 -5.84 -12.23 1.18
CA HIS A 74 -7.20 -12.25 1.71
C HIS A 74 -8.07 -13.26 0.96
N PRO A 75 -8.81 -14.13 1.67
CA PRO A 75 -9.82 -14.94 1.03
C PRO A 75 -10.99 -14.05 0.58
N SER A 76 -11.41 -14.18 -0.67
CA SER A 76 -12.61 -13.54 -1.20
C SER A 76 -13.26 -14.40 -2.28
N ARG A 77 -14.56 -14.70 -2.11
CA ARG A 77 -15.38 -15.46 -3.07
C ARG A 77 -14.75 -16.79 -3.51
N GLY A 78 -14.16 -17.52 -2.56
CA GLY A 78 -13.51 -18.81 -2.83
C GLY A 78 -12.15 -18.72 -3.51
N GLN A 79 -11.57 -17.52 -3.63
CA GLN A 79 -10.24 -17.30 -4.19
C GLN A 79 -9.32 -16.59 -3.18
N GLU A 80 -8.03 -16.88 -3.26
CA GLU A 80 -7.01 -16.10 -2.57
C GLU A 80 -6.68 -14.85 -3.38
N VAL A 81 -6.79 -13.67 -2.75
CA VAL A 81 -6.48 -12.38 -3.36
C VAL A 81 -5.23 -11.82 -2.72
N HIS A 82 -4.16 -11.76 -3.51
CA HIS A 82 -2.92 -11.12 -3.10
C HIS A 82 -3.04 -9.60 -3.16
N VAL A 83 -2.53 -8.93 -2.13
CA VAL A 83 -2.56 -7.49 -1.97
C VAL A 83 -1.16 -7.01 -1.62
N ALA A 84 -0.59 -6.14 -2.46
CA ALA A 84 0.62 -5.38 -2.15
C ALA A 84 0.20 -4.02 -1.58
N PHE A 85 0.85 -3.54 -0.53
CA PHE A 85 0.44 -2.28 0.10
C PHE A 85 1.54 -1.49 0.80
N ALA A 86 1.38 -0.17 0.80
CA ALA A 86 2.13 0.74 1.65
C ALA A 86 1.32 1.02 2.92
N SER A 87 2.00 1.11 4.07
CA SER A 87 1.38 1.29 5.39
C SER A 87 1.94 2.51 6.10
N GLY A 88 1.07 3.41 6.55
CA GLY A 88 1.45 4.61 7.30
C GLY A 88 0.78 4.68 8.67
N ASN A 89 1.41 5.39 9.60
CA ASN A 89 0.87 5.65 10.94
C ASN A 89 -0.55 6.24 10.86
N GLY A 90 -1.40 5.90 11.83
CA GLY A 90 -2.80 6.33 11.87
C GLY A 90 -3.74 5.56 10.93
N GLY A 91 -3.26 4.59 10.16
CA GLY A 91 -4.07 3.81 9.21
C GLY A 91 -4.10 4.40 7.81
N ASN A 92 -3.02 5.05 7.37
CA ASN A 92 -2.88 5.46 5.97
C ASN A 92 -2.48 4.24 5.14
N LYS A 93 -3.07 4.06 3.96
CA LYS A 93 -2.82 2.89 3.10
C LYS A 93 -2.82 3.26 1.62
N ILE A 94 -1.99 2.56 0.86
CA ILE A 94 -2.16 2.36 -0.58
C ILE A 94 -2.20 0.86 -0.79
N TYR A 95 -3.30 0.33 -1.32
CA TYR A 95 -3.43 -1.08 -1.70
C TYR A 95 -3.42 -1.20 -3.22
N VAL A 96 -2.65 -2.17 -3.74
CA VAL A 96 -2.59 -2.54 -5.15
C VAL A 96 -3.02 -4.00 -5.27
N ILE A 97 -4.07 -4.24 -6.04
CA ILE A 97 -4.77 -5.54 -6.08
C ILE A 97 -4.97 -5.96 -7.54
N PRO A 98 -3.92 -6.51 -8.19
CA PRO A 98 -3.94 -6.83 -9.62
C PRO A 98 -5.10 -7.72 -10.03
N ALA A 99 -5.37 -8.79 -9.27
CA ALA A 99 -6.42 -9.76 -9.57
C ALA A 99 -7.84 -9.15 -9.58
N ARG A 100 -8.03 -7.95 -9.02
CA ARG A 100 -9.31 -7.23 -8.97
C ARG A 100 -9.31 -5.93 -9.78
N HIS A 101 -8.25 -5.67 -10.54
CA HIS A 101 -8.10 -4.43 -11.33
C HIS A 101 -8.32 -3.17 -10.48
N MET A 102 -7.78 -3.18 -9.25
CA MET A 102 -8.17 -2.24 -8.20
C MET A 102 -6.97 -1.65 -7.47
N VAL A 103 -7.07 -0.35 -7.19
CA VAL A 103 -6.21 0.41 -6.28
C VAL A 103 -7.09 1.08 -5.24
N VAL A 104 -6.68 1.02 -3.96
CA VAL A 104 -7.41 1.68 -2.86
C VAL A 104 -6.44 2.57 -2.08
N ALA A 105 -6.71 3.86 -2.04
CA ALA A 105 -5.99 4.81 -1.18
C ALA A 105 -6.84 5.21 0.02
N ILE A 106 -6.24 5.22 1.21
CA ILE A 106 -6.89 5.61 2.46
C ILE A 106 -6.01 6.64 3.15
N THR A 107 -6.56 7.83 3.41
CA THR A 107 -5.96 8.82 4.31
C THR A 107 -6.64 8.79 5.67
N SER A 108 -5.85 8.77 6.75
CA SER A 108 -6.37 8.64 8.11
C SER A 108 -5.52 9.42 9.11
N ARG A 109 -6.18 9.89 10.18
CA ARG A 109 -5.57 10.67 11.28
C ARG A 109 -5.67 9.98 12.64
N ALA A 110 -5.89 8.67 12.69
CA ALA A 110 -6.01 7.91 13.95
C ALA A 110 -4.64 7.66 14.63
N TYR A 111 -3.81 8.70 14.73
CA TYR A 111 -2.46 8.62 15.28
C TYR A 111 -2.49 8.25 16.76
N GLY A 112 -1.60 7.34 17.18
CA GLY A 112 -1.56 6.84 18.56
C GLY A 112 -2.80 6.03 18.96
N ARG A 113 -3.68 5.67 18.02
CA ARG A 113 -4.87 4.85 18.28
C ARG A 113 -4.64 3.43 17.75
N GLY A 114 -4.82 2.44 18.63
CA GLY A 114 -4.62 1.02 18.28
C GLY A 114 -5.54 0.48 17.17
N TYR A 115 -6.62 1.19 16.82
CA TYR A 115 -7.57 0.75 15.81
C TYR A 115 -7.24 1.21 14.37
N GLY A 116 -6.26 2.09 14.17
CA GLY A 116 -6.05 2.74 12.86
C GLY A 116 -5.78 1.76 11.71
N GLN A 117 -4.89 0.80 11.94
CA GLN A 117 -4.54 -0.24 10.95
C GLN A 117 -5.71 -1.20 10.71
N ARG A 118 -6.36 -1.67 11.78
CA ARG A 118 -7.53 -2.55 11.73
C ARG A 118 -8.66 -1.96 10.90
N ARG A 119 -9.04 -0.70 11.16
CA ARG A 119 -10.10 -0.01 10.41
C ARG A 119 -9.83 0.02 8.91
N SER A 120 -8.57 0.21 8.52
CA SER A 120 -8.19 0.26 7.10
C SER A 120 -8.26 -1.12 6.44
N GLN A 121 -7.89 -2.17 7.18
CA GLN A 121 -8.05 -3.55 6.74
C GLN A 121 -9.52 -3.94 6.61
N ASP A 122 -10.38 -3.50 7.54
CA ASP A 122 -11.82 -3.77 7.48
C ASP A 122 -12.45 -3.14 6.24
N ILE A 123 -12.06 -1.90 5.88
CA ILE A 123 -12.47 -1.26 4.62
C ILE A 123 -12.02 -2.08 3.41
N LEU A 124 -10.75 -2.52 3.36
CA LEU A 124 -10.25 -3.37 2.28
C LEU A 124 -11.07 -4.66 2.15
N ARG A 125 -11.32 -5.35 3.27
CA ARG A 125 -12.10 -6.60 3.28
C ARG A 125 -13.53 -6.39 2.79
N ALA A 126 -14.16 -5.28 3.18
CA ALA A 126 -15.51 -4.94 2.69
C ALA A 126 -15.51 -4.73 1.16
N LEU A 127 -14.52 -4.03 0.61
CA LEU A 127 -14.37 -3.86 -0.84
C LEU A 127 -14.13 -5.19 -1.55
N LEU A 128 -13.25 -6.04 -1.00
CA LEU A 128 -12.97 -7.36 -1.58
C LEU A 128 -14.18 -8.30 -1.55
N ALA A 129 -15.13 -8.13 -0.64
CA ALA A 129 -16.33 -8.96 -0.57
C ALA A 129 -17.34 -8.65 -1.69
N VAL A 130 -17.40 -7.39 -2.14
CA VAL A 130 -18.36 -6.90 -3.14
C VAL A 130 -17.78 -6.84 -4.56
N ALA A 131 -16.45 -6.73 -4.69
CA ALA A 131 -15.74 -6.79 -5.97
C ALA A 131 -15.66 -8.20 -6.56
#